data_AF-A0AAE7LLM5-F1
#
_entry.id   AF-A0AAE7LLM5-F1
#
_cell.length_a   1.000
_cell.length_b   1.000
_cell.length_c   1.000
_cell.angle_alpha   90.00
_cell.angle_beta   90.00
_cell.angle_gamma   90.00
#
_symmetry.space_group_name_H-M   'P 1'
#
loop_
_entity.id
_entity.type
_entity.pdbx_description
1 polymer ?
#
loop_
_entity_poly.entity_id
_entity_poly.type
_entity_poly.pdbx_seq_one_letter_code
_entity_poly.pdbx_strand_id
1 'polypeptide(L)' 'MKIGYVSIRHFYHHNYTATWFSRSPRLRLNGNWLAEVGFSTDTPVIVSVEQRRLVIEPVKG' A
#
# COMPACT_ATOMS: atom_id res chain seq x y z
N MET A 1 5.03 10.26 9.44
CA MET A 1 4.82 9.18 8.44
C MET A 1 6.15 8.49 8.16
N LYS A 2 6.21 7.17 8.04
CA LYS A 2 7.45 6.42 7.75
C LYS A 2 7.13 5.25 6.80
N ILE A 3 8.09 4.89 5.95
CA ILE A 3 8.03 3.65 5.18
C ILE A 3 8.27 2.48 6.15
N GLY A 4 7.33 1.54 6.16
CA GLY A 4 7.50 0.25 6.82
C GLY A 4 7.64 -0.86 5.78
N TYR A 5 7.85 -2.08 6.25
CA TYR A 5 7.82 -3.27 5.41
C TYR A 5 6.91 -4.30 6.05
N VAL A 6 6.11 -4.97 5.24
CA VAL A 6 5.27 -6.09 5.67
C VAL A 6 5.92 -7.38 5.23
N SER A 7 6.02 -8.34 6.15
CA SER A 7 6.48 -9.69 5.84
C SER A 7 5.32 -10.46 5.21
N ILE A 8 5.57 -11.09 4.08
CA ILE A 8 4.62 -11.95 3.38
C ILE A 8 5.13 -13.38 3.55
N ARG A 9 4.30 -14.22 4.15
CA ARG A 9 4.59 -15.64 4.35
C ARG A 9 4.20 -16.40 3.10
N HIS A 10 5.14 -17.12 2.52
CA HIS A 10 4.87 -18.12 1.48
C HIS A 10 4.77 -19.48 2.15
N PHE A 11 3.73 -20.24 1.81
CA PHE A 11 3.53 -21.55 2.39
C PHE A 11 3.14 -22.57 1.33
N TYR A 12 3.54 -23.81 1.57
CA TYR A 12 3.11 -24.93 0.74
C TYR A 12 1.65 -25.26 1.09
N HIS A 13 0.74 -25.14 0.13
CA HIS A 13 -0.70 -25.24 0.37
C HIS A 13 -1.13 -26.58 0.98
N HIS A 14 -0.42 -27.67 0.67
CA HIS A 14 -0.80 -29.01 1.11
C HIS A 14 -0.66 -29.25 2.62
N ASN A 15 0.33 -28.63 3.27
CA ASN A 15 0.63 -28.85 4.69
C ASN A 15 0.81 -27.53 5.49
N TYR A 16 0.48 -26.40 4.87
CA TYR A 16 0.58 -25.04 5.44
C TYR A 16 1.96 -24.67 6.01
N THR A 17 3.00 -25.40 5.64
CA THR A 17 4.36 -25.18 6.13
C THR A 17 4.95 -23.94 5.46
N ALA A 18 5.48 -23.01 6.26
CA ALA A 18 6.17 -21.84 5.73
C ALA A 18 7.41 -22.30 4.97
N THR A 19 7.52 -21.94 3.70
CA THR A 19 8.71 -22.25 2.90
C THR A 19 9.74 -21.13 3.03
N TRP A 20 9.28 -19.87 2.95
CA TRP A 20 10.11 -18.69 3.13
C TRP A 20 9.24 -17.44 3.32
N PHE A 21 9.89 -16.31 3.65
CA PHE A 21 9.24 -15.02 3.83
C PHE A 21 9.81 -13.99 2.86
N SER A 22 8.95 -13.25 2.16
CA SER A 22 9.34 -12.03 1.44
C SER A 22 8.99 -10.79 2.24
N ARG A 23 9.51 -9.63 1.83
CA ARG A 23 9.13 -8.33 2.40
C ARG A 23 8.70 -7.38 1.30
N SER A 24 7.57 -6.72 1.48
CA SER A 24 7.11 -5.66 0.59
C SER A 24 7.09 -4.32 1.33
N PRO A 25 7.53 -3.22 0.68
CA PRO A 25 7.43 -1.90 1.26
C PRO A 25 5.95 -1.53 1.46
N ARG A 26 5.67 -0.80 2.53
CA ARG A 26 4.33 -0.33 2.88
C ARG A 26 4.41 1.10 3.37
N LEU A 27 3.63 1.98 2.75
CA LEU A 27 3.36 3.31 3.26
C LEU A 27 2.00 3.30 3.94
N ARG A 28 1.93 3.73 5.21
CA ARG A 28 0.66 3.88 5.93
C ARG A 28 0.38 5.37 6.11
N LEU A 29 -0.72 5.82 5.51
CA LEU A 29 -1.30 7.14 5.71
C LEU A 29 -2.36 6.98 6.82
N ASN A 30 -2.21 7.71 7.93
CA ASN A 30 -3.11 7.61 9.09
C ASN A 30 -3.91 8.91 9.25
N GLY A 31 -5.11 8.80 9.81
CA GLY A 31 -6.00 9.91 10.13
C GLY A 31 -7.08 10.15 9.07
N ASN A 32 -8.02 11.05 9.38
CA ASN A 32 -9.19 11.34 8.55
C ASN A 32 -8.92 12.37 7.43
N TRP A 33 -7.75 13.02 7.46
CA TRP A 33 -7.39 14.10 6.54
C TRP A 33 -7.43 13.68 5.05
N LEU A 34 -7.22 12.41 4.73
CA LEU A 34 -7.36 11.91 3.36
C LEU A 34 -8.79 12.03 2.85
N ALA A 35 -9.76 11.65 3.67
CA ALA A 35 -11.17 11.81 3.34
C ALA A 35 -11.55 13.29 3.25
N GLU A 36 -11.01 14.14 4.13
CA GLU A 36 -11.22 15.60 4.10
C GLU A 36 -10.72 16.26 2.80
N VAL A 37 -9.69 15.67 2.15
CA VAL A 37 -9.17 16.14 0.86
C VAL A 37 -9.65 15.31 -0.34
N GLY A 38 -10.70 14.51 -0.17
CA GLY A 38 -11.40 13.81 -1.26
C GLY A 38 -10.96 12.38 -1.56
N PHE A 39 -10.05 11.79 -0.78
CA PHE A 39 -9.67 10.38 -0.86
C PHE A 39 -10.50 9.55 0.13
N SER A 40 -11.77 9.33 -0.20
CA SER A 40 -12.66 8.48 0.59
C SER A 40 -12.35 6.98 0.41
N THR A 41 -12.90 6.13 1.27
CA THR A 41 -12.79 4.66 1.12
C THR A 41 -13.24 4.22 -0.27
N ASP A 42 -12.53 3.25 -0.85
CA ASP A 42 -12.79 2.71 -2.20
C ASP A 42 -12.67 3.72 -3.34
N THR A 43 -12.10 4.92 -3.09
CA THR A 43 -11.77 5.87 -4.16
C THR A 43 -10.62 5.31 -4.99
N PRO A 44 -10.80 5.09 -6.31
CA PRO A 44 -9.71 4.63 -7.17
C PRO A 44 -8.67 5.74 -7.34
N VAL A 45 -7.39 5.38 -7.22
CA VAL A 45 -6.28 6.31 -7.32
C VAL A 45 -5.24 5.84 -8.33
N ILE A 46 -4.56 6.81 -8.94
CA ILE A 46 -3.33 6.62 -9.69
C ILE A 46 -2.18 6.95 -8.75
N VAL A 47 -1.18 6.07 -8.71
CA VAL A 47 0.07 6.29 -7.98
C VAL A 47 1.20 6.39 -9.00
N SER A 48 1.85 7.54 -9.06
CA SER A 48 2.98 7.81 -9.95
C SER A 48 4.23 8.25 -9.16
N VAL A 49 5.37 8.22 -9.83
CA VAL A 49 6.64 8.74 -9.28
C VAL A 49 7.10 9.91 -10.14
N GLU A 50 7.16 11.09 -9.54
CA GLU A 50 7.57 12.32 -10.20
C GLU A 50 8.69 12.98 -9.41
N GLN A 51 9.85 13.22 -10.03
CA GLN A 51 10.96 13.94 -9.40
C GLN A 51 11.32 13.41 -7.99
N ARG A 52 11.29 12.07 -7.81
CA ARG A 52 11.53 11.36 -6.52
C ARG A 52 10.43 11.56 -5.46
N ARG A 53 9.24 12.02 -5.85
CA ARG A 53 8.05 12.11 -5.02
C ARG A 53 7.05 11.05 -5.45
N LEU A 54 6.39 10.43 -4.49
CA LEU A 54 5.18 9.64 -4.76
C LEU A 54 4.02 10.62 -4.86
N VAL A 55 3.33 10.59 -5.99
CA VAL A 55 2.13 11.38 -6.25
C VAL A 55 0.94 10.43 -6.27
N ILE A 56 -0.11 10.78 -5.53
CA ILE A 56 -1.36 10.02 -5.43
C ILE A 56 -2.47 10.94 -5.87
N GLU A 57 -3.19 10.55 -6.91
CA GLU A 57 -4.27 11.35 -7.51
C GLU A 57 -5.51 10.48 -7.68
N PRO A 58 -6.74 11.01 -7.51
CA PRO A 58 -7.94 10.30 -7.88
C PRO A 58 -7.94 10.00 -9.38
N VAL A 59 -8.45 8.83 -9.77
CA VAL A 59 -8.72 8.56 -11.19
C VAL A 59 -9.78 9.54 -11.66
N LYS A 60 -9.47 10.36 -12.68
CA LYS A 60 -10.46 11.22 -13.33
C LYS A 60 -11.44 10.30 -14.09
N GLY A 61 -12.72 10.43 -13.76
CA GLY A 61 -13.81 9.84 -14.55
C GLY A 61 -13.97 10.52 -15.89
#